data_AF-A0A9D2F6W2-F1
#
_entry.id   AF-A0A9D2F6W2-F1
#
_cell.length_a   1.000
_cell.length_b   1.000
_cell.length_c   1.000
_cell.angle_alpha   90.00
_cell.angle_beta   90.00
_cell.angle_gamma   90.00
#
_symmetry.space_group_name_H-M   'P 1'
#
loop_
_entity.id
_entity.type
_entity.pdbx_description
1 polymer ?
#
loop_
_entity_poly.entity_id
_entity_poly.type
_entity_poly.pdbx_seq_one_letter_code
_entity_poly.pdbx_strand_id
1 'polypeptide(L)'
;MTYGMIATWRMACDGIATATKDLAKGGKAQKAIVDAIKMVEDYPFYKSVGYGGLPNEVGMVELDAAFMNGDNFDIGAVAGSRGVKNPIEVAEKLSHERFNSFIVGDGVAKYAIKEGLEMQNMLTDRAKKTWLNRLEEMSRSNLS
;
A
#
# COMPACT_ATOMS: atom_id res chain seq x y z
N MET A 1 -0.01 -7.58 28.96
CA MET A 1 -0.87 -7.10 27.86
C MET A 1 -0.85 -8.19 26.80
N THR A 2 -2.00 -8.69 26.38
CA THR A 2 -2.09 -9.76 25.38
C THR A 2 -2.21 -9.11 24.01
N TYR A 3 -1.33 -9.43 23.07
CA TYR A 3 -1.37 -8.91 21.71
C TYR A 3 -1.41 -10.06 20.70
N GLY A 4 -1.99 -9.78 19.54
CA GLY A 4 -2.03 -10.69 18.40
C GLY A 4 -2.01 -9.87 17.11
N MET A 5 -1.33 -10.38 16.10
CA MET A 5 -1.29 -9.77 14.78
C MET A 5 -1.46 -10.88 13.74
N ILE A 6 -2.38 -10.66 12.81
CA ILE A 6 -2.64 -11.56 11.69
C ILE A 6 -2.54 -10.76 10.40
N ALA A 7 -2.02 -11.39 9.35
CA ALA A 7 -1.97 -10.80 8.02
C ALA A 7 -2.07 -11.90 6.97
N THR A 8 -2.38 -11.51 5.74
CA THR A 8 -2.56 -12.44 4.65
C THR A 8 -1.23 -12.76 3.96
N TRP A 9 -1.06 -14.03 3.63
CA TRP A 9 0.08 -14.59 2.89
C TRP A 9 1.44 -14.54 3.59
N ARG A 10 2.41 -15.27 3.02
CA ARG A 10 3.79 -15.34 3.52
C ARG A 10 4.50 -13.99 3.46
N MET A 11 4.15 -13.13 2.50
CA MET A 11 4.82 -11.84 2.27
C MET A 11 4.79 -10.91 3.48
N ALA A 12 3.74 -11.02 4.31
CA ALA A 12 3.59 -10.21 5.51
C ALA A 12 4.36 -10.74 6.73
N CYS A 13 5.00 -11.92 6.63
CA CYS A 13 5.62 -12.56 7.79
C CYS A 13 6.73 -11.71 8.41
N ASP A 14 7.57 -11.06 7.59
CA ASP A 14 8.68 -10.24 8.08
C ASP A 14 8.15 -8.95 8.75
N GLY A 15 7.09 -8.38 8.19
CA GLY A 15 6.34 -7.26 8.77
C GLY A 15 5.75 -7.63 10.14
N ILE A 16 5.03 -8.76 10.23
CA ILE A 16 4.47 -9.26 11.50
C ILE A 16 5.58 -9.53 12.52
N ALA A 17 6.64 -10.23 12.13
CA ALA A 17 7.73 -10.58 13.03
C ALA A 17 8.46 -9.35 13.59
N THR A 18 8.48 -8.25 12.83
CA THR A 18 9.04 -6.98 13.28
C THR A 18 8.05 -6.22 14.18
N ALA A 19 6.82 -6.02 13.72
CA ALA A 19 5.79 -5.28 14.44
C ALA A 19 5.38 -5.91 15.77
N THR A 20 5.38 -7.25 15.87
CA THR A 20 5.10 -7.96 17.13
C THR A 20 6.15 -7.73 18.20
N LYS A 21 7.41 -7.41 17.84
CA LYS A 21 8.45 -7.01 18.81
C LYS A 21 8.16 -5.63 19.40
N ASP A 22 7.57 -4.73 18.61
CA ASP A 22 7.15 -3.40 19.09
C ASP A 22 5.93 -3.52 20.01
N LEU A 23 4.96 -4.36 19.64
CA LEU A 23 3.80 -4.67 20.50
C LEU A 23 4.23 -5.29 21.83
N ALA A 24 5.22 -6.20 21.82
CA ALA A 24 5.77 -6.81 23.04
C ALA A 24 6.36 -5.79 24.02
N LYS A 25 6.80 -4.62 23.52
CA LYS A 25 7.34 -3.51 24.32
C LYS A 25 6.29 -2.49 24.73
N GLY A 26 5.00 -2.74 24.48
CA GLY A 26 3.92 -1.81 24.76
C GLY A 26 3.72 -0.73 23.68
N GLY A 27 4.19 -0.98 22.45
CA GLY A 27 3.92 -0.11 21.30
C GLY A 27 2.43 -0.06 20.92
N LYS A 28 2.03 0.99 20.21
CA LYS A 28 0.65 1.18 19.75
C LYS A 28 0.33 0.27 18.56
N ALA A 29 -0.85 -0.36 18.57
CA ALA A 29 -1.33 -1.21 17.49
C ALA A 29 -1.36 -0.52 16.12
N GLN A 30 -1.83 0.73 16.08
CA GLN A 30 -1.83 1.60 14.89
C GLN A 30 -0.44 1.72 14.23
N LYS A 31 0.59 2.04 15.03
CA LYS A 31 1.96 2.14 14.49
C LYS A 31 2.44 0.78 13.99
N ALA A 32 2.23 -0.28 14.78
CA ALA A 32 2.68 -1.62 14.46
C ALA A 32 2.08 -2.15 13.14
N ILE A 33 0.78 -1.92 12.88
CA ILE A 33 0.13 -2.37 11.64
C ILE A 33 0.62 -1.57 10.42
N VAL A 34 0.76 -0.24 10.56
CA VAL A 34 1.27 0.62 9.47
C VAL A 34 2.69 0.20 9.09
N ASP A 35 3.58 0.05 10.07
CA ASP A 35 4.96 -0.35 9.81
C ASP A 35 5.08 -1.72 9.14
N ALA A 36 4.27 -2.70 9.58
CA ALA A 36 4.25 -4.03 8.97
C ALA A 36 3.80 -3.99 7.50
N ILE A 37 2.82 -3.16 7.17
CA ILE A 37 2.32 -2.99 5.79
C ILE A 37 3.36 -2.27 4.94
N LYS A 38 3.97 -1.20 5.46
CA LYS A 38 5.03 -0.47 4.75
C LYS A 38 6.20 -1.37 4.35
N MET A 39 6.59 -2.31 5.21
CA MET A 39 7.63 -3.28 4.85
C MET A 39 7.29 -4.12 3.62
N VAL A 40 6.00 -4.42 3.40
CA VAL A 40 5.53 -5.13 2.20
C VAL A 40 5.46 -4.17 1.02
N GLU A 41 4.91 -2.96 1.22
CA GLU A 41 4.82 -1.93 0.18
C GLU A 41 6.19 -1.48 -0.35
N ASP A 42 7.22 -1.47 0.49
CA ASP A 42 8.57 -1.04 0.14
C ASP A 42 9.37 -2.14 -0.57
N TYR A 43 8.90 -3.39 -0.57
CA TYR A 43 9.67 -4.53 -1.09
C TYR A 43 9.46 -4.73 -2.61
N PRO A 44 10.46 -4.40 -3.46
CA PRO A 44 10.30 -4.27 -4.92
C PRO A 44 10.00 -5.58 -5.66
N PHE A 45 10.12 -6.71 -4.97
CA PHE A 45 9.98 -8.02 -5.57
C PHE A 45 8.61 -8.67 -5.32
N TYR A 46 7.76 -8.06 -4.49
CA TYR A 46 6.35 -8.39 -4.48
C TYR A 46 5.65 -7.73 -5.66
N LYS A 47 4.78 -8.49 -6.32
CA LYS A 47 4.10 -8.07 -7.55
C LYS A 47 2.69 -7.54 -7.32
N SER A 48 2.20 -7.62 -6.08
CA SER A 48 0.80 -7.42 -5.73
C SER A 48 0.55 -6.28 -4.74
N VAL A 49 1.60 -5.68 -4.17
CA VAL A 49 1.49 -4.63 -3.15
C VAL A 49 2.61 -3.62 -3.36
N GLY A 50 2.26 -2.33 -3.36
CA GLY A 50 3.22 -1.23 -3.33
C GLY A 50 4.22 -1.21 -4.50
N TYR A 51 5.47 -0.91 -4.16
CA TYR A 51 6.57 -0.70 -5.09
C TYR A 51 6.89 -1.99 -5.86
N GLY A 52 6.89 -1.90 -7.19
CA GLY A 52 7.06 -3.09 -8.04
C GLY A 52 5.79 -3.91 -8.25
N GLY A 53 4.64 -3.44 -7.74
CA GLY A 53 3.33 -3.92 -8.12
C GLY A 53 3.12 -3.92 -9.63
N LEU A 54 2.38 -4.91 -10.14
CA LEU A 54 2.05 -4.97 -11.57
C LEU A 54 1.12 -3.80 -11.94
N PRO A 55 1.38 -3.12 -13.06
CA PRO A 55 0.54 -2.01 -13.50
C PRO A 55 -0.78 -2.49 -14.13
N ASN A 56 -1.68 -1.54 -14.33
CA ASN A 56 -2.88 -1.68 -15.14
C ASN A 56 -2.57 -1.82 -16.64
N GLU A 57 -3.60 -1.90 -17.48
CA GLU A 57 -3.47 -2.15 -18.93
C GLU A 57 -2.58 -1.13 -19.66
N VAL A 58 -2.61 0.13 -19.22
CA VAL A 58 -1.83 1.23 -19.81
C VAL A 58 -0.47 1.44 -19.13
N GLY A 59 -0.04 0.51 -18.29
CA GLY A 59 1.29 0.54 -17.67
C GLY A 59 1.38 1.48 -16.46
N MET A 60 0.25 1.90 -15.87
CA MET A 60 0.23 2.70 -14.65
C MET A 60 0.08 1.82 -13.42
N VAL A 61 0.92 2.05 -12.40
CA VAL A 61 0.75 1.42 -11.09
C VAL A 61 -0.22 2.25 -10.27
N GLU A 62 -1.33 1.62 -9.90
CA GLU A 62 -2.41 2.21 -9.12
C GLU A 62 -2.64 1.36 -7.89
N LEU A 63 -2.67 2.00 -6.72
CA LEU A 63 -2.66 1.31 -5.44
C LEU A 63 -3.86 1.75 -4.60
N ASP A 64 -4.41 0.78 -3.87
CA ASP A 64 -5.52 0.98 -2.95
C ASP A 64 -5.07 0.60 -1.55
N ALA A 65 -5.51 1.36 -0.55
CA ALA A 65 -5.27 1.05 0.86
C ALA A 65 -6.38 1.62 1.73
N ALA A 66 -6.63 0.97 2.86
CA ALA A 66 -7.58 1.43 3.87
C ALA A 66 -7.04 1.15 5.27
N PHE A 67 -7.38 2.02 6.21
CA PHE A 67 -7.04 1.94 7.60
C PHE A 67 -8.28 2.16 8.45
N MET A 68 -8.36 1.45 9.57
CA MET A 68 -9.41 1.62 10.57
C MET A 68 -8.81 1.51 11.96
N ASN A 69 -9.13 2.46 12.83
CA ASN A 69 -8.88 2.36 14.24
C ASN A 69 -10.08 1.70 14.95
N GLY A 70 -9.85 0.55 15.57
CA GLY A 70 -10.89 -0.21 16.26
C GLY A 70 -11.39 0.42 17.57
N ASP A 71 -10.64 1.34 18.17
CA ASP A 71 -11.01 1.95 19.46
C ASP A 71 -12.07 3.04 19.30
N ASN A 72 -12.03 3.78 18.19
CA ASN A 72 -12.88 4.95 17.94
C ASN A 72 -13.65 4.90 16.60
N PHE A 73 -13.45 3.84 15.81
CA PHE A 73 -14.06 3.64 14.49
C PHE A 73 -13.66 4.68 13.43
N ASP A 74 -12.57 5.41 13.66
CA ASP A 74 -12.01 6.29 12.63
C ASP A 74 -11.51 5.46 11.45
N ILE A 75 -11.83 5.90 10.24
CA ILE A 75 -11.47 5.22 9.00
C ILE A 75 -10.80 6.20 8.05
N GLY A 76 -9.86 5.70 7.26
CA GLY A 76 -9.34 6.42 6.11
C GLY A 76 -9.01 5.47 4.97
N ALA A 77 -9.16 5.93 3.74
CA ALA A 77 -8.98 5.10 2.56
C ALA A 77 -8.48 5.88 1.35
N VAL A 78 -7.78 5.17 0.48
CA VAL A 78 -7.34 5.64 -0.84
C VAL A 78 -7.63 4.59 -1.89
N ALA A 79 -7.99 5.03 -3.10
CA ALA A 79 -8.09 4.15 -4.27
C ALA A 79 -7.53 4.81 -5.52
N GLY A 80 -6.94 4.03 -6.42
CA GLY A 80 -6.29 4.53 -7.63
C GLY A 80 -5.12 5.46 -7.32
N SER A 81 -4.42 5.25 -6.20
CA SER A 81 -3.28 6.08 -5.79
C SER A 81 -2.12 5.89 -6.75
N ARG A 82 -1.56 7.00 -7.25
CA ARG A 82 -0.41 7.00 -8.16
C ARG A 82 0.75 7.77 -7.55
N GLY A 83 1.93 7.15 -7.60
CA GLY A 83 3.19 7.80 -7.24
C GLY A 83 3.42 8.01 -5.74
N VAL A 84 2.48 7.64 -4.86
CA VAL A 84 2.69 7.64 -3.41
C VAL A 84 3.45 6.38 -3.02
N LYS A 85 4.56 6.52 -2.29
CA LYS A 85 5.39 5.39 -1.86
C LYS A 85 4.64 4.39 -0.99
N ASN A 86 3.94 4.90 0.04
CA ASN A 86 3.20 4.09 1.00
C ASN A 86 1.72 4.53 1.08
N PRO A 87 0.83 3.98 0.25
CA PRO A 87 -0.61 4.28 0.29
C PRO A 87 -1.25 4.08 1.67
N ILE A 88 -0.78 3.11 2.46
CA ILE A 88 -1.31 2.90 3.82
C ILE A 88 -1.09 4.10 4.75
N GLU A 89 0.01 4.85 4.58
CA GLU A 89 0.25 6.06 5.38
C GLU A 89 -0.74 7.17 5.04
N VAL A 90 -1.15 7.28 3.78
CA VAL A 90 -2.21 8.21 3.38
C VAL A 90 -3.54 7.79 4.00
N ALA A 91 -3.89 6.52 3.90
CA ALA A 91 -5.11 5.98 4.48
C ALA A 91 -5.15 6.18 6.02
N GLU A 92 -4.04 5.97 6.70
CA GLU A 92 -3.94 6.23 8.14
C GLU A 92 -4.07 7.71 8.48
N LYS A 93 -3.40 8.60 7.75
CA LYS A 93 -3.54 10.06 7.93
C LYS A 93 -4.98 10.53 7.70
N LEU A 94 -5.64 10.03 6.65
CA LEU A 94 -7.03 10.34 6.35
C LEU A 94 -8.00 9.90 7.44
N SER A 95 -7.63 8.93 8.29
CA SER A 95 -8.46 8.52 9.42
C SER A 95 -8.58 9.59 10.51
N HIS A 96 -7.63 10.51 10.59
CA HIS A 96 -7.69 11.64 11.53
C HIS A 96 -8.45 12.85 10.97
N GLU A 97 -8.84 12.81 9.70
CA GLU A 97 -9.59 13.90 9.06
C GLU A 97 -11.06 13.83 9.45
N ARG A 98 -11.62 14.97 9.86
CA ARG A 98 -13.06 15.06 10.22
C ARG A 98 -13.99 14.80 9.01
N PHE A 99 -13.54 15.13 7.81
CA PHE A 99 -14.29 14.99 6.56
C PHE A 99 -13.36 14.50 5.45
N ASN A 100 -13.92 13.92 4.39
CA ASN A 100 -13.18 13.44 3.22
C ASN A 100 -12.14 12.34 3.55
N SER A 101 -12.51 11.40 4.43
CA SER A 101 -11.65 10.28 4.81
C SER A 101 -11.44 9.23 3.71
N PHE A 102 -12.07 9.38 2.55
CA PHE A 102 -11.82 8.54 1.38
C PHE A 102 -11.53 9.41 0.16
N ILE A 103 -10.31 9.29 -0.40
CA ILE A 103 -9.86 10.05 -1.56
C ILE A 103 -9.45 9.10 -2.68
N VAL A 104 -9.71 9.46 -3.93
CA VAL A 104 -9.39 8.62 -5.10
C VAL A 104 -8.57 9.34 -6.15
N GLY A 105 -7.82 8.58 -6.94
CA GLY A 105 -7.06 9.04 -8.10
C GLY A 105 -6.04 10.14 -7.77
N ASP A 106 -5.99 11.18 -8.61
CA ASP A 106 -5.05 12.29 -8.46
C ASP A 106 -5.21 13.08 -7.16
N GLY A 107 -6.37 13.00 -6.50
CA GLY A 107 -6.59 13.59 -5.19
C GLY A 107 -5.64 13.03 -4.13
N VAL A 108 -5.29 11.75 -4.25
CA VAL A 108 -4.40 11.06 -3.31
C VAL A 108 -3.00 11.64 -3.38
N ALA A 109 -2.45 11.82 -4.59
CA ALA A 109 -1.13 12.42 -4.79
C ALA A 109 -1.08 13.88 -4.29
N LYS A 110 -2.15 14.66 -4.52
CA LYS A 110 -2.25 16.04 -4.01
C LYS A 110 -2.25 16.08 -2.48
N TYR A 111 -2.99 15.18 -1.84
CA TYR A 111 -3.00 15.05 -0.38
C TYR A 111 -1.63 14.64 0.15
N ALA A 112 -1.01 13.61 -0.45
CA ALA A 112 0.32 13.13 -0.07
C ALA A 112 1.39 14.22 -0.15
N ILE A 113 1.41 15.00 -1.24
CA ILE A 113 2.34 16.13 -1.40
C ILE A 113 2.09 17.21 -0.33
N LYS A 114 0.81 17.56 -0.08
CA LYS A 114 0.45 18.55 0.96
C LYS A 114 0.92 18.10 2.35
N GLU A 115 0.81 16.81 2.64
CA GLU A 115 1.21 16.20 3.91
C GLU A 115 2.71 15.88 4.02
N GLY A 116 3.49 16.18 2.97
CA GLY A 116 4.94 15.94 2.95
C GLY A 116 5.32 14.44 2.86
N LEU A 117 4.44 13.60 2.33
CA LEU A 117 4.71 12.18 2.12
C LEU A 117 5.61 11.94 0.91
N GLU A 118 6.36 10.84 0.95
CA GLU A 118 7.32 10.50 -0.08
C GLU A 118 6.62 10.05 -1.38
N MET A 119 7.01 10.68 -2.48
CA MET A 119 6.55 10.33 -3.81
C MET A 119 7.67 9.59 -4.56
N GLN A 120 7.33 8.56 -5.33
CA GLN A 120 8.28 7.83 -6.15
C GLN A 120 7.62 7.23 -7.39
N ASN A 121 8.43 6.86 -8.39
CA ASN A 121 7.94 6.02 -9.48
C ASN A 121 7.74 4.58 -8.98
N MET A 122 6.49 4.13 -8.94
CA MET A 122 6.12 2.81 -8.41
C MET A 122 6.41 1.65 -9.38
N LEU A 123 6.58 1.94 -10.67
CA LEU A 123 6.84 0.93 -11.70
C LEU A 123 8.33 0.61 -11.79
N THR A 124 8.73 -0.56 -11.28
CA THR A 124 10.09 -1.08 -11.43
C THR A 124 10.35 -1.62 -12.84
N ASP A 125 11.62 -1.69 -13.24
CA ASP A 125 12.00 -2.32 -14.52
C ASP A 125 11.54 -3.78 -14.62
N ARG A 126 11.56 -4.50 -13.49
CA ARG A 126 11.06 -5.87 -13.40
C ARG A 126 9.56 -5.96 -13.66
N ALA A 127 8.77 -5.08 -13.04
CA ALA A 127 7.32 -5.01 -13.24
C ALA A 127 7.00 -4.61 -14.68
N LYS A 128 7.70 -3.59 -15.22
CA LYS A 128 7.57 -3.13 -16.61
C LYS A 128 7.87 -4.25 -17.61
N LYS A 129 8.95 -5.00 -17.41
CA LYS A 129 9.28 -6.17 -18.26
C LYS A 129 8.18 -7.22 -18.22
N THR A 130 7.64 -7.49 -17.03
CA THR A 130 6.54 -8.47 -16.88
C THR A 130 5.28 -8.01 -17.63
N TRP A 131 4.94 -6.72 -17.54
CA TRP A 131 3.82 -6.12 -18.26
C TRP A 131 4.01 -6.15 -19.78
N LEU A 132 5.20 -5.77 -20.29
CA LEU A 132 5.50 -5.82 -21.73
C LEU A 132 5.39 -7.23 -22.30
N ASN A 133 5.93 -8.23 -21.59
CA ASN A 133 5.80 -9.63 -21.99
C ASN A 133 4.33 -10.06 -22.06
N ARG A 134 3.51 -9.61 -21.09
CA ARG A 134 2.07 -9.90 -21.07
C ARG A 134 1.32 -9.30 -22.26
N LEU A 135 1.65 -8.07 -22.65
CA LEU A 135 1.08 -7.44 -23.84
C LEU A 135 1.44 -8.21 -25.12
N GLU A 136 2.69 -8.64 -25.24
CA GLU A 136 3.14 -9.46 -26.36
C GLU A 136 2.39 -10.80 -26.41
N GLU A 137 2.25 -11.49 -25.27
CA GLU A 137 1.47 -12.73 -25.17
C GLU A 137 0.02 -12.53 -25.60
N MET A 138 -0.66 -11.49 -25.10
CA MET A 138 -2.05 -11.18 -25.46
C MET A 138 -2.20 -10.93 -26.97
N SER A 139 -1.28 -10.17 -27.57
CA SER A 139 -1.28 -9.90 -29.02
C SER A 139 -1.13 -11.17 -29.86
N ARG A 140 -0.38 -12.16 -29.36
CA ARG A 140 -0.13 -13.42 -30.07
C ARG A 140 -1.27 -14.43 -29.91
N SER A 141 -2.02 -14.36 -28.82
CA SER A 141 -2.99 -15.38 -28.42
C SER A 141 -4.45 -14.99 -28.64
N ASN A 142 -4.75 -13.81 -29.21
CA ASN A 142 -6.11 -13.25 -29.35
C ASN A 142 -6.90 -13.26 -28.04
N LEU A 143 -6.20 -13.21 -26.89
CA LEU A 143 -6.81 -13.07 -25.60
C LEU A 143 -7.05 -11.57 -25.37
N SER A 144 -8.29 -11.14 -25.56
CA SER A 144 -8.81 -9.86 -25.08
C SER A 144 -9.24 -9.98 -23.62
#